data_AF-A0A936CZ00-F1
#
_entry.id   AF-A0A936CZ00-F1
#
_cell.length_a   1.000
_cell.length_b   1.000
_cell.length_c   1.000
_cell.angle_alpha   90.00
_cell.angle_beta   90.00
_cell.angle_gamma   90.00
#
_symmetry.space_group_name_H-M   'P 1'
#
loop_
_entity.id
_entity.type
_entity.pdbx_description
1 polymer ?
#
loop_
_entity_poly.entity_id
_entity_poly.type
_entity_poly.pdbx_seq_one_letter_code
_entity_poly.pdbx_strand_id
1 'polypeptide(L)'
;MPTVRIIADYAANGFLLADADARAIGHLPIDDDLLTRLAAWNDRYEACDPQAFEDISGSCFDFVRFAADGLALAQAIKRALPRWTVRFWDDALDWFLARDPRTYDPTRAEYEVTLKDALAARPGAAQRLSIAYYVGSSRHYS
;
A
#
# COMPACT_ATOMS: atom_id res chain seq x y z
N MET A 1 12.04 17.02 -7.69
CA MET A 1 12.55 15.70 -7.26
C MET A 1 11.47 14.72 -7.65
N PRO A 2 11.77 13.70 -8.49
CA PRO A 2 10.75 12.83 -9.05
C PRO A 2 10.01 12.02 -7.98
N THR A 3 8.71 11.91 -8.15
CA THR A 3 7.78 11.26 -7.21
C THR A 3 6.97 10.18 -7.93
N VAL A 4 6.96 8.99 -7.34
CA VAL A 4 6.09 7.89 -7.73
C VAL A 4 5.17 7.53 -6.55
N ARG A 5 3.91 7.25 -6.88
CA ARG A 5 2.91 6.69 -5.96
C ARG A 5 2.73 5.23 -6.31
N ILE A 6 2.80 4.36 -5.33
CA ILE A 6 2.52 2.92 -5.41
C ILE A 6 1.11 2.75 -4.86
N ILE A 7 0.17 2.38 -5.72
CA ILE A 7 -1.25 2.35 -5.45
C ILE A 7 -1.89 1.24 -6.27
N ALA A 8 -2.80 0.50 -5.65
CA ALA A 8 -3.66 -0.42 -6.37
C ALA A 8 -4.86 0.37 -6.94
N ASP A 9 -5.07 0.28 -8.24
CA ASP A 9 -6.18 1.00 -8.90
C ASP A 9 -6.65 0.22 -10.14
N TYR A 10 -7.89 0.47 -10.55
CA TYR A 10 -8.46 -0.18 -11.73
C TYR A 10 -7.84 0.34 -13.01
N ALA A 11 -7.52 -0.57 -13.94
CA ALA A 11 -6.86 -0.29 -15.21
C ALA A 11 -5.50 0.41 -15.03
N ALA A 12 -4.76 0.03 -13.98
CA ALA A 12 -3.46 0.60 -13.63
C ALA A 12 -2.36 -0.47 -13.63
N ASN A 13 -1.10 -0.01 -13.57
CA ASN A 13 0.07 -0.90 -13.48
C ASN A 13 0.62 -0.97 -12.04
N GLY A 14 -0.19 -0.60 -11.03
CA GLY A 14 0.22 -0.53 -9.63
C GLY A 14 1.03 0.72 -9.22
N PHE A 15 1.17 1.72 -10.12
CA PHE A 15 1.81 3.00 -9.80
C PHE A 15 1.29 4.18 -10.62
N LEU A 16 1.57 5.39 -10.10
CA LEU A 16 1.33 6.68 -10.76
C LEU A 16 2.56 7.60 -10.64
N LEU A 17 3.00 8.19 -11.75
CA LEU A 17 4.02 9.24 -11.77
C LEU A 17 3.38 10.58 -11.40
N ALA A 18 3.78 11.18 -10.27
CA ALA A 18 2.97 12.19 -9.59
C ALA A 18 3.35 13.65 -9.89
N ASP A 19 4.63 13.93 -10.17
CA ASP A 19 5.11 15.29 -10.44
C ASP A 19 5.57 15.48 -11.89
N ALA A 20 5.96 16.71 -12.24
CA ALA A 20 6.38 17.05 -13.59
C ALA A 20 7.71 16.35 -13.98
N ASP A 21 8.65 16.21 -13.04
CA ASP A 21 9.93 15.54 -13.28
C ASP A 21 9.72 14.05 -13.58
N ALA A 22 8.87 13.39 -12.78
CA ALA A 22 8.51 11.99 -12.97
C ALA A 22 7.77 11.78 -14.29
N ARG A 23 6.75 12.62 -14.58
CA ARG A 23 6.00 12.53 -15.85
C ARG A 23 6.88 12.79 -17.08
N ALA A 24 7.89 13.65 -16.97
CA ALA A 24 8.84 13.88 -18.04
C ALA A 24 9.68 12.64 -18.43
N ILE A 25 9.85 11.68 -17.51
CA ILE A 25 10.54 10.41 -17.78
C ILE A 25 9.65 9.45 -18.58
N GLY A 26 8.33 9.60 -18.48
CA GLY A 26 7.33 8.82 -19.23
C GLY A 26 7.15 7.37 -18.77
N HIS A 27 8.08 6.83 -17.98
CA HIS A 27 8.01 5.49 -17.39
C HIS A 27 8.72 5.46 -16.03
N LEU A 28 8.48 4.42 -15.24
CA LEU A 28 9.16 4.21 -13.96
C LEU A 28 10.52 3.51 -14.21
N PRO A 29 11.67 4.14 -13.90
CA PRO A 29 12.98 3.61 -14.26
C PRO A 29 13.48 2.57 -13.24
N ILE A 30 12.77 1.44 -13.14
CA ILE A 30 13.15 0.27 -12.35
C ILE A 30 13.30 -0.94 -13.27
N ASP A 31 13.81 -2.05 -12.75
CA ASP A 31 13.97 -3.30 -13.50
C ASP A 31 12.63 -3.95 -13.88
N ASP A 32 12.64 -4.69 -15.00
CA ASP A 32 11.44 -5.32 -15.56
C ASP A 32 10.82 -6.38 -14.62
N ASP A 33 11.63 -7.06 -13.80
CA ASP A 33 11.12 -7.99 -12.79
C ASP A 33 10.27 -7.25 -11.76
N LEU A 34 10.75 -6.12 -11.26
CA LEU A 34 10.02 -5.31 -10.30
C LEU A 34 8.75 -4.68 -10.91
N LEU A 35 8.79 -4.26 -12.18
CA LEU A 35 7.58 -3.85 -12.92
C LEU A 35 6.57 -4.99 -13.04
N THR A 36 7.03 -6.19 -13.40
CA THR A 36 6.17 -7.37 -13.55
C THR A 36 5.51 -7.74 -12.23
N ARG A 37 6.26 -7.70 -11.13
CA ARG A 37 5.72 -7.98 -9.78
C ARG A 37 4.73 -6.93 -9.32
N LEU A 38 4.94 -5.67 -9.70
CA LEU A 38 4.02 -4.58 -9.40
C LEU A 38 2.71 -4.69 -10.18
N ALA A 39 2.79 -5.03 -11.47
CA ALA A 39 1.63 -5.33 -12.28
C ALA A 39 0.84 -6.53 -11.73
N ALA A 40 1.53 -7.64 -11.42
CA ALA A 40 0.89 -8.82 -10.84
C ALA A 40 0.26 -8.55 -9.46
N TRP A 41 0.82 -7.62 -8.68
CA TRP A 41 0.20 -7.15 -7.45
C TRP A 41 -1.09 -6.37 -7.76
N ASN A 42 -1.08 -5.44 -8.71
CA ASN A 42 -2.29 -4.72 -9.13
C ASN A 42 -3.36 -5.65 -9.73
N ASP A 43 -2.97 -6.63 -10.52
CA ASP A 43 -3.90 -7.61 -11.12
C ASP A 43 -4.69 -8.39 -10.06
N ARG A 44 -4.10 -8.64 -8.88
CA ARG A 44 -4.82 -9.24 -7.75
C ARG A 44 -5.91 -8.32 -7.23
N TYR A 45 -5.68 -7.00 -7.20
CA TYR A 45 -6.68 -6.02 -6.83
C TYR A 45 -7.77 -5.91 -7.89
N GLU A 46 -7.42 -5.90 -9.18
CA GLU A 46 -8.41 -5.86 -10.26
C GLU A 46 -9.29 -7.10 -10.31
N ALA A 47 -8.75 -8.27 -9.95
CA ALA A 47 -9.51 -9.52 -9.83
C ALA A 47 -10.37 -9.60 -8.55
N CYS A 48 -10.27 -8.61 -7.65
CA CYS A 48 -11.05 -8.57 -6.42
C CYS A 48 -12.52 -8.29 -6.76
N ASP A 49 -13.43 -9.17 -6.34
CA ASP A 49 -14.87 -8.93 -6.48
C ASP A 49 -15.24 -7.67 -5.68
N PRO A 50 -16.01 -6.72 -6.25
CA PRO A 50 -16.53 -5.58 -5.50
C PRO A 50 -17.22 -5.95 -4.18
N GLN A 51 -17.84 -7.13 -4.07
CA GLN A 51 -18.45 -7.63 -2.83
C GLN A 51 -17.42 -7.94 -1.74
N ALA A 52 -16.15 -8.17 -2.07
CA ALA A 52 -15.10 -8.40 -1.09
C ALA A 52 -14.83 -7.15 -0.23
N PHE A 53 -15.15 -5.95 -0.72
CA PHE A 53 -15.07 -4.72 0.07
C PHE A 53 -16.10 -4.69 1.21
N GLU A 54 -17.21 -5.41 1.05
CA GLU A 54 -18.27 -5.55 2.06
C GLU A 54 -17.98 -6.69 3.07
N ASP A 55 -17.03 -7.59 2.77
CA ASP A 55 -16.67 -8.69 3.67
C ASP A 55 -15.80 -8.22 4.85
N ILE A 56 -16.44 -8.15 6.02
CA ILE A 56 -15.80 -7.75 7.28
C ILE A 56 -14.80 -8.78 7.82
N SER A 57 -14.89 -10.03 7.39
CA SER A 57 -14.02 -11.10 7.86
C SER A 57 -12.68 -11.16 7.11
N GLY A 58 -12.59 -10.52 5.94
CA GLY A 58 -11.42 -10.61 5.06
C GLY A 58 -11.28 -11.99 4.40
N SER A 59 -12.36 -12.77 4.35
CA SER A 59 -12.39 -14.10 3.74
C SER A 59 -12.41 -14.05 2.21
N CYS A 60 -13.03 -13.03 1.63
CA CYS A 60 -13.09 -12.81 0.18
C CYS A 60 -11.79 -12.19 -0.35
N PHE A 61 -11.18 -11.29 0.42
CA PHE A 61 -9.90 -10.67 0.06
C PHE A 61 -9.13 -10.24 1.32
N ASP A 62 -7.89 -10.71 1.44
CA ASP A 62 -7.01 -10.36 2.57
C ASP A 62 -6.29 -9.04 2.27
N PHE A 63 -6.97 -7.91 2.55
CA PHE A 63 -6.42 -6.57 2.38
C PHE A 63 -5.16 -6.32 3.22
N VAL A 64 -5.02 -6.99 4.37
CA VAL A 64 -3.83 -6.86 5.23
C VAL A 64 -2.61 -7.51 4.57
N ARG A 65 -2.76 -8.73 4.06
CA ARG A 65 -1.70 -9.39 3.28
C ARG A 65 -1.39 -8.61 2.01
N PHE A 66 -2.43 -8.17 1.31
CA PHE A 66 -2.28 -7.41 0.07
C PHE A 66 -1.47 -6.12 0.26
N ALA A 67 -1.78 -5.33 1.29
CA ALA A 67 -1.05 -4.13 1.62
C ALA A 67 0.39 -4.44 2.07
N ALA A 68 0.62 -5.53 2.81
CA ALA A 68 1.96 -5.95 3.19
C ALA A 68 2.82 -6.32 1.96
N ASP A 69 2.24 -7.01 0.97
CA ASP A 69 2.90 -7.33 -0.29
C ASP A 69 3.22 -6.05 -1.09
N GLY A 70 2.28 -5.11 -1.15
CA GLY A 70 2.45 -3.80 -1.79
C GLY A 70 3.55 -2.94 -1.13
N LEU A 71 3.59 -2.92 0.20
CA LEU A 71 4.63 -2.22 0.96
C LEU A 71 6.03 -2.80 0.68
N ALA A 72 6.14 -4.13 0.58
CA ALA A 72 7.40 -4.78 0.23
C ALA A 72 7.89 -4.38 -1.18
N LEU A 73 6.97 -4.18 -2.13
CA LEU A 73 7.28 -3.65 -3.45
C LEU A 73 7.70 -2.18 -3.38
N ALA A 74 6.98 -1.33 -2.65
CA ALA A 74 7.33 0.07 -2.47
C ALA A 74 8.73 0.24 -1.84
N GLN A 75 9.08 -0.61 -0.86
CA GLN A 75 10.43 -0.67 -0.28
C GLN A 75 11.49 -1.11 -1.30
N ALA A 76 11.19 -2.11 -2.15
CA ALA A 76 12.10 -2.50 -3.22
C ALA A 76 12.33 -1.37 -4.22
N ILE A 77 11.28 -0.66 -4.62
CA ILE A 77 11.35 0.51 -5.50
C ILE A 77 12.16 1.62 -4.85
N LYS A 78 11.96 1.90 -3.56
CA LYS A 78 12.75 2.90 -2.82
C LYS A 78 14.24 2.53 -2.77
N ARG A 79 14.59 1.24 -2.68
CA ARG A 79 15.99 0.78 -2.78
C ARG A 79 16.57 0.97 -4.18
N ALA A 80 15.79 0.72 -5.23
CA ALA A 80 16.20 0.94 -6.62
C ALA A 80 16.33 2.44 -6.97
N LEU A 81 15.47 3.28 -6.38
CA LEU A 81 15.37 4.72 -6.63
C LEU A 81 15.57 5.54 -5.34
N PRO A 82 16.77 5.53 -4.73
CA PRO A 82 16.99 6.12 -3.41
C PRO A 82 16.76 7.63 -3.35
N ARG A 83 16.90 8.32 -4.50
CA ARG A 83 16.71 9.77 -4.64
C ARG A 83 15.28 10.17 -5.02
N TRP A 84 14.38 9.21 -5.27
CA TRP A 84 13.00 9.49 -5.59
C TRP A 84 12.16 9.55 -4.32
N THR A 85 11.10 10.35 -4.35
CA THR A 85 10.02 10.22 -3.36
C THR A 85 9.15 9.03 -3.76
N VAL A 86 9.02 8.05 -2.87
CA VAL A 86 8.14 6.89 -3.08
C VAL A 86 7.04 6.97 -2.04
N ARG A 87 5.80 7.17 -2.49
CA ARG A 87 4.61 7.15 -1.62
C ARG A 87 3.86 5.85 -1.81
N PHE A 88 3.40 5.25 -0.73
CA PHE A 88 2.61 4.02 -0.76
C PHE A 88 1.21 4.30 -0.21
N TRP A 89 0.20 3.78 -0.92
CA TRP A 89 -1.18 3.74 -0.47
C TRP A 89 -1.44 2.38 0.20
N ASP A 90 -1.77 2.41 1.49
CA ASP A 90 -1.99 1.23 2.31
C ASP A 90 -3.49 0.88 2.31
N ASP A 91 -3.87 -0.01 1.40
CA ASP A 91 -5.25 -0.48 1.25
C ASP A 91 -5.81 -1.13 2.52
N ALA A 92 -4.96 -1.67 3.40
CA ALA A 92 -5.43 -2.21 4.67
C ALA A 92 -5.93 -1.10 5.60
N LEU A 93 -5.23 0.04 5.63
CA LEU A 93 -5.68 1.21 6.40
C LEU A 93 -6.88 1.87 5.76
N ASP A 94 -6.89 2.03 4.44
CA ASP A 94 -8.01 2.65 3.73
C ASP A 94 -9.30 1.83 3.92
N TRP A 95 -9.26 0.54 3.58
CA TRP A 95 -10.40 -0.37 3.71
C TRP A 95 -10.86 -0.54 5.16
N PHE A 96 -9.92 -0.68 6.11
CA PHE A 96 -10.28 -0.89 7.51
C PHE A 96 -10.81 0.39 8.16
N LEU A 97 -10.19 1.55 7.92
CA LEU A 97 -10.58 2.81 8.53
C LEU A 97 -11.82 3.43 7.88
N ALA A 98 -12.03 3.27 6.57
CA ALA A 98 -13.24 3.76 5.89
C ALA A 98 -14.54 3.19 6.49
N ARG A 99 -14.46 2.08 7.23
CA ARG A 99 -15.59 1.43 7.93
C ARG A 99 -16.09 2.18 9.16
N ASP A 100 -15.25 2.98 9.81
CA ASP A 100 -15.72 3.96 10.79
C ASP A 100 -15.43 5.35 10.24
N PRO A 101 -16.42 6.00 9.59
CA PRO A 101 -16.27 7.32 9.00
C PRO A 101 -15.79 8.40 10.00
N ARG A 102 -15.93 8.18 11.31
CA ARG A 102 -15.43 9.10 12.34
C ARG A 102 -13.92 8.99 12.58
N THR A 103 -13.32 7.88 12.16
CA THR A 103 -11.89 7.57 12.33
C THR A 103 -11.14 7.48 11.02
N TYR A 104 -11.86 7.48 9.89
CA TYR A 104 -11.29 7.52 8.57
C TYR A 104 -10.48 8.80 8.36
N ASP A 105 -9.20 8.61 8.02
CA ASP A 105 -8.30 9.69 7.67
C ASP A 105 -7.44 9.24 6.47
N PRO A 106 -7.74 9.72 5.26
CA PRO A 106 -7.01 9.33 4.06
C PRO A 106 -5.54 9.73 4.11
N THR A 107 -5.18 10.71 4.96
CA THR A 107 -3.77 11.12 5.13
C THR A 107 -2.93 10.06 5.83
N ARG A 108 -3.58 9.12 6.54
CA ARG A 108 -2.91 7.98 7.18
C ARG A 108 -2.75 6.79 6.25
N ALA A 109 -3.61 6.65 5.24
CA ALA A 109 -3.53 5.59 4.25
C ALA A 109 -2.36 5.81 3.28
N GLU A 110 -1.96 7.07 3.02
CA GLU A 110 -0.83 7.37 2.15
C GLU A 110 0.39 7.90 2.91
N TYR A 111 1.52 7.20 2.84
CA TYR A 111 2.77 7.62 3.49
C TYR A 111 4.00 7.45 2.60
N GLU A 112 5.06 8.21 2.89
CA GLU A 112 6.34 8.07 2.20
C GLU A 112 7.11 6.86 2.76
N VAL A 113 7.64 6.03 1.86
CA VAL A 113 8.58 4.96 2.21
C VAL A 113 9.99 5.55 2.24
N THR A 114 10.59 5.62 3.42
CA THR A 114 11.95 6.15 3.56
C THR A 114 12.99 5.11 3.15
N LEU A 115 14.17 5.57 2.74
CA LEU A 115 15.28 4.64 2.44
C LEU A 115 15.70 3.86 3.69
N LYS A 116 15.60 4.46 4.87
CA LYS A 116 15.89 3.80 6.14
C LYS A 116 14.95 2.61 6.35
N ASP A 117 13.66 2.81 6.15
CA ASP A 117 12.66 1.75 6.34
C ASP A 117 12.83 0.64 5.29
N ALA A 118 13.10 1.03 4.04
CA ALA A 118 13.34 0.11 2.94
C ALA A 118 14.60 -0.76 3.13
N LEU A 119 15.63 -0.25 3.81
CA LEU A 119 16.83 -1.00 4.16
C LEU A 119 16.65 -1.83 5.45
N ALA A 120 15.77 -1.41 6.36
CA ALA A 120 15.46 -2.15 7.58
C ALA A 120 14.55 -3.37 7.30
N ALA A 121 13.74 -3.31 6.24
CA ALA A 121 12.93 -4.42 5.78
C ALA A 121 13.81 -5.59 5.29
N ARG A 122 13.86 -6.67 6.08
CA ARG A 122 14.53 -7.91 5.67
C ARG A 122 13.69 -8.63 4.62
N PRO A 123 14.27 -9.10 3.49
CA PRO A 123 13.55 -10.00 2.60
C PRO A 123 13.19 -11.28 3.37
N GLY A 124 11.89 -11.52 3.57
CA GLY A 124 11.35 -12.73 4.20
C GLY A 124 10.78 -12.59 5.62
N ALA A 125 10.84 -11.42 6.25
CA ALA A 125 10.17 -11.20 7.54
C ALA A 125 8.78 -10.59 7.30
N ALA A 126 7.72 -11.38 7.49
CA ALA A 126 6.35 -10.86 7.56
C ALA A 126 6.32 -9.73 8.60
N GLN A 127 6.14 -8.50 8.11
CA GLN A 127 6.07 -7.33 8.95
C GLN A 127 4.71 -7.40 9.66
N ARG A 128 4.71 -7.93 10.89
CA ARG A 128 3.58 -7.78 11.81
C ARG A 128 3.46 -6.29 12.10
N LEU A 129 2.56 -5.61 11.39
CA LEU A 129 2.06 -4.31 11.81
C LEU A 129 1.43 -4.50 13.18
N SER A 130 2.13 -4.04 14.21
CA SER A 130 1.61 -3.98 15.57
C SER A 130 0.51 -2.92 15.61
N ILE A 131 -0.73 -3.33 15.35
CA ILE A 131 -1.90 -2.57 15.77
C ILE A 131 -2.05 -2.82 17.29
N ALA A 132 -1.22 -2.14 18.06
CA ALA A 132 -1.55 -1.72 19.43
C ALA A 132 -1.76 -0.22 19.29
N TYR A 133 -2.91 0.39 19.54
CA TYR A 133 -3.86 0.25 20.63
C TYR A 133 -5.21 0.78 20.14
N TYR A 134 -6.31 0.06 20.40
CA TYR A 134 -7.60 0.65 20.81
C TYR A 134 -8.57 -0.48 21.18
N VAL A 135 -8.34 -1.13 22.32
CA VAL A 135 -9.43 -1.88 22.98
C VAL A 135 -10.14 -0.87 23.87
N GLY A 136 -11.23 -0.31 23.33
CA GLY A 136 -12.17 0.51 24.07
C GLY A 136 -12.72 -0.28 25.25
N SER A 137 -12.54 0.26 26.45
CA SER A 137 -13.18 -0.23 27.67
C SER A 137 -14.68 0.10 27.62
N SER A 138 -15.48 -0.79 27.02
CA SER A 138 -16.93 -0.80 27.20
C SER A 138 -17.30 -1.72 28.37
N ARG A 139 -17.32 -1.17 29.59
CA ARG A 139 -18.11 -1.74 30.70
C ARG A 139 -19.52 -1.16 30.57
N HIS A 140 -20.42 -1.95 30.00
CA HIS A 140 -21.46 -2.72 30.70
C HIS A 140 -22.64 -1.87 31.19
N TYR A 141 -23.75 -2.07 30.47
CA TYR A 141 -25.11 -1.91 30.95
C TYR A 141 -25.34 -2.80 32.18
N SER A 142 -25.86 -2.21 33.26
CA SER A 142 -26.98 -2.71 34.08
C SER A 142 -27.38 -1.61 35.05
#